data_AF-A0A920JYS5-F1
#
_entry.id   AF-A0A920JYS5-F1
#
_cell.length_a   1.000
_cell.length_b   1.000
_cell.length_c   1.000
_cell.angle_alpha   90.00
_cell.angle_beta   90.00
_cell.angle_gamma   90.00
#
_symmetry.space_group_name_H-M   'P 1'
#
loop_
_entity.id
_entity.type
_entity.pdbx_description
1 polymer ?
#
loop_
_entity_poly.entity_id
_entity_poly.type
_entity_poly.pdbx_seq_one_letter_code
_entity_poly.pdbx_strand_id
1 'polypeptide(L)'
;MAIDNNNNLDLIEIDAASRTKVEDTRTLMENVQYAPTSSRFKIYLIDEVHMLSTKSFNALLKTIEEPPEHVKFLLATTDPDKLPETVISRCLHFKLESITNDILSNHIKQTLEKRVLNLKLRSKYNC
;
A
#
# COMPACT_ATOMS: atom_id res chain seq x y z
N MET A 1 -4.87 21.59 -8.06
CA MET A 1 -3.96 20.44 -7.88
C MET A 1 -4.48 19.32 -8.75
N ALA A 2 -3.74 19.01 -9.81
CA ALA A 2 -4.09 17.94 -10.74
C ALA A 2 -4.07 16.62 -9.97
N ILE A 3 -5.23 15.95 -9.91
CA ILE A 3 -5.31 14.54 -9.57
C ILE A 3 -4.99 13.83 -10.87
N ASP A 4 -3.71 13.53 -11.08
CA ASP A 4 -3.26 12.80 -12.26
C ASP A 4 -2.85 11.38 -11.85
N ASN A 5 -3.79 10.47 -12.12
CA ASN A 5 -3.54 9.15 -12.72
C ASN A 5 -2.37 8.33 -12.14
N ASN A 6 -2.67 7.55 -11.09
CA ASN A 6 -2.36 6.12 -10.92
C ASN A 6 -0.97 5.58 -11.31
N ASN A 7 0.05 6.43 -11.43
CA ASN A 7 1.39 6.07 -11.90
C ASN A 7 2.42 7.03 -11.29
N ASN A 8 2.36 7.20 -9.96
CA ASN A 8 3.48 7.82 -9.27
C ASN A 8 4.67 6.86 -9.40
N LEU A 9 5.67 7.22 -10.21
CA LEU A 9 6.88 6.41 -10.43
C LEU A 9 7.61 6.07 -9.14
N ASP A 10 7.34 6.83 -8.08
CA ASP A 10 7.91 6.66 -6.75
C ASP A 10 7.03 5.79 -5.82
N LEU A 11 5.86 5.32 -6.27
CA LEU A 11 5.05 4.31 -5.59
C LEU A 11 5.11 2.99 -6.38
N ILE A 12 5.69 1.97 -5.77
CA ILE A 12 5.78 0.63 -6.36
C ILE A 12 4.84 -0.29 -5.59
N GLU A 13 3.80 -0.78 -6.27
CA GLU A 13 2.83 -1.72 -5.73
C GLU A 13 3.20 -3.15 -6.14
N ILE A 14 3.31 -4.03 -5.15
CA ILE A 14 3.65 -5.43 -5.32
C ILE A 14 2.54 -6.25 -4.66
N ASP A 15 1.90 -7.09 -5.46
CA ASP A 15 0.97 -8.11 -4.96
C ASP A 15 1.74 -9.43 -4.85
N ALA A 16 2.01 -9.85 -3.62
CA ALA A 16 2.79 -11.05 -3.34
C ALA A 16 2.01 -12.35 -3.57
N ALA A 17 0.68 -12.30 -3.70
CA ALA A 17 -0.11 -13.48 -4.05
C ALA A 17 -0.02 -13.81 -5.56
N SER A 18 0.36 -12.82 -6.38
CA SER A 18 0.52 -12.99 -7.83
C SER A 18 1.86 -13.64 -8.19
N ARG A 19 1.83 -14.91 -8.62
CA ARG A 19 3.02 -15.72 -8.94
C ARG A 19 4.01 -15.04 -9.91
N THR A 20 3.51 -14.32 -10.90
CA THR A 20 4.34 -13.60 -11.88
C THR A 20 5.15 -12.48 -11.22
N LYS A 21 4.53 -11.75 -10.29
CA LYS A 21 5.18 -10.63 -9.58
C LYS A 21 6.15 -11.11 -8.50
N VAL A 22 5.93 -12.29 -7.90
CA VAL A 22 6.79 -12.85 -6.84
C VAL A 22 8.23 -13.05 -7.33
N GLU A 23 8.43 -13.52 -8.55
CA GLU A 23 9.77 -13.70 -9.11
C GLU A 23 10.44 -12.35 -9.43
N ASP A 24 9.65 -11.37 -9.90
CA ASP A 24 10.08 -10.01 -10.18
C ASP A 24 10.43 -9.20 -8.90
N THR A 25 9.87 -9.57 -7.74
CA THR A 25 10.12 -8.83 -6.48
C THR A 25 11.60 -8.73 -6.13
N ARG A 26 12.39 -9.77 -6.39
CA ARG A 26 13.82 -9.74 -6.05
C ARG A 26 14.55 -8.65 -6.86
N THR A 27 14.31 -8.62 -8.17
CA THR A 27 14.90 -7.61 -9.05
C THR A 27 14.44 -6.21 -8.65
N LEU A 28 13.18 -6.06 -8.23
CA LEU A 28 12.67 -4.78 -7.70
C LEU A 28 13.37 -4.37 -6.39
N MET A 29 13.67 -5.32 -5.50
CA MET A 29 14.39 -5.07 -4.25
C MET A 29 15.87 -4.70 -4.48
N GLU A 30 16.51 -5.28 -5.50
CA GLU A 30 17.88 -4.89 -5.90
C GLU A 30 17.93 -3.43 -6.41
N ASN A 31 16.83 -2.93 -6.99
CA ASN A 31 16.69 -1.55 -7.46
C ASN A 31 16.18 -0.56 -6.38
N VAL A 32 16.12 -0.95 -5.10
CA VAL A 32 15.66 -0.07 -4.01
C VAL A 32 16.65 1.08 -3.74
N GLN A 33 17.93 0.89 -4.04
CA GLN A 33 18.97 1.88 -3.73
C GLN A 33 18.88 3.17 -4.58
N TYR A 34 18.14 3.14 -5.69
CA TYR A 34 17.98 4.31 -6.55
C TYR A 34 17.06 5.36 -5.91
N ALA A 35 17.49 6.62 -6.00
CA ALA A 35 16.76 7.78 -5.51
C ALA A 35 15.38 7.92 -6.19
N PRO A 36 14.39 8.53 -5.52
CA PRO A 36 13.10 8.82 -6.13
C PRO A 36 13.26 9.82 -7.29
N THR A 37 12.37 9.71 -8.28
CA THR A 37 12.38 10.49 -9.51
C THR A 37 11.77 11.88 -9.30
N SER A 38 10.76 12.00 -8.46
CA SER A 38 10.00 13.25 -8.28
C SER A 38 9.46 13.49 -6.86
N SER A 39 9.30 12.43 -6.08
CA SER A 39 8.79 12.45 -4.71
C SER A 39 9.92 12.52 -3.68
N ARG A 40 9.58 12.91 -2.45
CA ARG A 40 10.52 12.91 -1.33
C ARG A 40 10.94 11.52 -0.88
N PHE A 41 10.07 10.54 -1.13
CA PHE A 41 10.26 9.14 -0.77
C PHE A 41 9.85 8.23 -1.90
N LYS A 42 10.56 7.11 -2.05
CA LYS A 42 10.19 5.95 -2.85
C LYS A 42 9.49 4.94 -1.94
N ILE A 43 8.22 4.69 -2.20
CA ILE A 43 7.34 3.87 -1.36
C ILE A 43 7.15 2.51 -2.03
N TYR A 44 7.43 1.44 -1.30
CA TYR A 44 7.12 0.08 -1.71
C TYR A 44 5.92 -0.41 -0.91
N LEU A 45 4.78 -0.58 -1.58
CA LEU A 45 3.58 -1.18 -1.00
C LEU A 45 3.54 -2.66 -1.39
N ILE A 46 3.68 -3.54 -0.41
CA ILE A 46 3.63 -4.99 -0.62
C ILE A 46 2.36 -5.53 0.05
N ASP A 47 1.42 -5.97 -0.77
CA ASP A 47 0.19 -6.60 -0.31
C ASP A 47 0.37 -8.11 -0.18
N GLU A 48 -0.32 -8.69 0.80
CA GLU A 48 -0.22 -10.08 1.24
C GLU A 48 1.23 -10.58 1.40
N VAL A 49 2.06 -9.80 2.08
CA VAL A 49 3.51 -10.03 2.19
C VAL A 49 3.89 -11.43 2.73
N HIS A 50 2.99 -12.09 3.46
CA HIS A 50 3.17 -13.47 3.93
C HIS A 50 3.21 -14.51 2.79
N MET A 51 2.79 -14.14 1.58
CA MET A 51 2.82 -14.99 0.38
C MET A 51 4.18 -14.95 -0.34
N LEU A 52 5.10 -14.07 0.07
CA LEU A 52 6.44 -14.00 -0.51
C LEU A 52 7.22 -15.29 -0.28
N SER A 53 8.02 -15.68 -1.28
CA SER A 53 8.98 -16.78 -1.11
C SER A 53 10.00 -16.44 -0.03
N THR A 54 10.53 -17.46 0.67
CA THR A 54 11.59 -17.29 1.68
C THR A 54 12.80 -16.51 1.14
N LYS A 55 13.14 -16.71 -0.13
CA LYS A 55 14.25 -16.02 -0.79
C LYS A 55 13.97 -14.52 -0.98
N SER A 56 12.76 -14.17 -1.44
CA SER A 56 12.32 -12.77 -1.58
C SER A 56 12.26 -12.07 -0.23
N PHE A 57 11.78 -12.79 0.79
CA PHE A 57 11.68 -12.29 2.16
C PHE A 57 13.05 -11.94 2.76
N ASN A 58 14.05 -12.80 2.55
CA ASN A 58 15.42 -12.53 3.01
C ASN A 58 16.08 -11.34 2.29
N ALA A 59 15.74 -11.09 1.02
CA ALA A 59 16.22 -9.91 0.30
C ALA A 59 15.57 -8.62 0.85
N LEU A 60 14.27 -8.68 1.15
CA LEU A 60 13.55 -7.58 1.79
C LEU A 60 14.13 -7.28 3.19
N LEU A 61 14.39 -8.30 4.00
CA LEU A 61 14.95 -8.16 5.34
C LEU A 61 16.27 -7.36 5.38
N LYS A 62 17.19 -7.64 4.44
CA LYS A 62 18.45 -6.88 4.33
C LYS A 62 18.22 -5.38 4.13
N THR A 63 17.15 -5.04 3.42
CA THR A 63 16.80 -3.65 3.11
C THR A 63 16.00 -3.00 4.23
N ILE A 64 15.23 -3.78 5.00
CA ILE A 64 14.53 -3.30 6.20
C ILE A 64 15.52 -3.05 7.35
N GLU A 65 16.60 -3.83 7.43
CA GLU A 65 17.65 -3.67 8.44
C GLU A 65 18.43 -2.36 8.30
N GLU A 66 18.81 -2.01 7.07
CA GLU A 66 19.50 -0.76 6.76
C GLU A 66 18.77 -0.05 5.61
N PRO A 67 17.61 0.57 5.88
CA PRO A 67 16.82 1.20 4.84
C PRO A 67 17.49 2.49 4.36
N PRO A 68 17.59 2.71 3.04
CA PRO A 68 17.98 4.02 2.51
C PRO A 68 17.02 5.11 3.00
N GLU A 69 17.53 6.31 3.30
CA GLU A 69 16.74 7.40 3.90
C GLU A 69 15.49 7.76 3.07
N HIS A 70 15.62 7.67 1.74
CA HIS A 70 14.57 7.99 0.77
C HIS A 70 13.58 6.84 0.55
N VAL A 71 13.76 5.67 1.17
CA VAL A 71 12.89 4.50 0.96
C VAL A 71 11.96 4.32 2.14
N LYS A 72 10.70 3.97 1.85
CA LYS A 72 9.70 3.56 2.84
C LYS A 72 9.01 2.28 2.38
N PHE A 73 8.82 1.34 3.30
CA PHE A 73 8.07 0.11 3.08
C PHE A 73 6.71 0.18 3.77
N LEU A 74 5.67 -0.18 3.04
CA LEU A 74 4.33 -0.43 3.55
C LEU A 74 4.02 -1.90 3.29
N LEU A 75 3.88 -2.67 4.38
CA LEU A 75 3.62 -4.10 4.32
C LEU A 75 2.18 -4.34 4.78
N ALA A 76 1.38 -5.01 3.96
CA ALA A 76 0.04 -5.45 4.31
C ALA A 76 -0.01 -6.99 4.35
N THR A 77 -0.75 -7.51 5.33
CA THR A 77 -0.98 -8.94 5.50
C THR A 77 -2.33 -9.16 6.16
N THR A 78 -3.05 -10.19 5.72
CA THR A 78 -4.21 -10.72 6.45
C THR A 78 -3.82 -11.68 7.59
N ASP A 79 -2.58 -12.17 7.59
CA ASP A 79 -2.07 -13.15 8.56
C ASP A 79 -0.68 -12.71 9.08
N PRO A 80 -0.63 -11.96 10.21
CA PRO A 80 0.63 -11.47 10.77
C PRO A 80 1.45 -12.60 11.44
N ASP A 81 0.81 -13.68 11.88
CA ASP A 81 1.48 -14.78 12.60
C ASP A 81 2.37 -15.61 11.68
N LYS A 82 2.10 -15.59 10.37
CA LYS A 82 2.97 -16.19 9.35
C LYS A 82 4.24 -15.39 9.07
N LEU A 83 4.35 -14.16 9.56
CA LEU A 83 5.54 -13.35 9.35
C LEU A 83 6.63 -13.70 10.39
N PRO A 84 7.89 -13.80 9.98
CA PRO A 84 9.01 -13.90 10.89
C PRO A 84 9.04 -12.73 11.88
N GLU A 85 9.29 -13.03 13.16
CA GLU A 85 9.43 -12.06 14.24
C GLU A 85 10.51 -10.99 13.94
N THR A 86 11.49 -11.33 13.11
CA THR A 86 12.54 -10.40 12.65
C THR A 86 11.98 -9.22 11.85
N VAL A 87 10.90 -9.40 11.06
CA VAL A 87 10.24 -8.29 10.36
C VAL A 87 9.35 -7.52 11.31
N ILE A 88 8.57 -8.22 12.13
CA ILE A 88 7.64 -7.57 13.07
C ILE A 88 8.40 -6.64 14.03
N SER A 89 9.57 -7.06 14.53
CA SER A 89 10.41 -6.26 15.42
C SER A 89 11.05 -5.03 14.77
N ARG A 90 11.18 -5.00 13.44
CA ARG A 90 11.79 -3.90 12.67
C ARG A 90 10.76 -2.99 12.02
N CYS A 91 9.47 -3.31 12.14
CA CYS A 91 8.38 -2.56 11.54
C CYS A 91 7.44 -2.01 12.61
N LEU A 92 6.86 -0.85 12.33
CA LEU A 92 5.74 -0.34 13.12
C LEU A 92 4.47 -1.08 12.69
N HIS A 93 3.95 -1.92 13.59
CA HIS A 93 2.74 -2.70 13.33
C HIS A 93 1.49 -1.88 13.67
N PHE A 94 0.65 -1.64 12.65
CA PHE A 94 -0.71 -1.15 12.83
C PHE A 94 -1.73 -2.27 12.61
N LYS A 95 -2.46 -2.63 13.67
CA LYS A 95 -3.61 -3.52 13.53
C LYS A 95 -4.84 -2.70 13.19
N LEU A 96 -5.39 -2.91 11.99
CA LEU A 96 -6.64 -2.28 11.57
C LEU A 96 -7.81 -3.09 12.13
N GLU A 97 -8.58 -2.48 13.03
CA GLU A 97 -9.78 -3.11 13.58
C GLU A 97 -10.94 -3.09 12.59
N SER A 98 -11.81 -4.10 12.70
CA SER A 98 -13.03 -4.16 11.91
C SER A 98 -13.94 -2.98 12.24
N ILE A 99 -14.44 -2.33 11.19
CA ILE A 99 -15.38 -1.22 11.34
C ILE A 99 -16.74 -1.78 11.80
N THR A 100 -17.38 -1.12 12.77
CA THR A 100 -18.72 -1.53 13.22
C THR A 100 -19.78 -1.24 12.16
N ASN A 101 -20.85 -2.03 12.15
CA ASN A 101 -21.96 -1.85 11.21
C ASN A 101 -22.60 -0.46 11.31
N ASP A 102 -22.62 0.15 12.49
CA ASP A 102 -23.15 1.50 12.70
C ASP A 102 -22.28 2.56 12.02
N ILE A 103 -20.95 2.46 12.15
CA ILE A 103 -20.02 3.37 11.46
C ILE A 103 -20.13 3.18 9.95
N LEU A 104 -20.15 1.93 9.49
CA LEU A 104 -20.24 1.61 8.07
C LEU A 104 -21.56 2.12 7.45
N SER A 105 -22.70 1.84 8.09
CA SER A 105 -24.01 2.28 7.61
C SER A 105 -24.13 3.80 7.58
N ASN A 106 -23.64 4.48 8.62
CA ASN A 106 -23.62 5.95 8.66
C ASN A 106 -22.71 6.53 7.57
N HIS A 107 -21.52 5.95 7.35
CA HIS A 107 -20.60 6.37 6.30
C HIS A 107 -21.21 6.19 4.90
N ILE A 108 -21.88 5.06 4.64
CA ILE A 108 -22.59 4.80 3.38
C ILE A 108 -23.71 5.83 3.20
N LYS A 109 -24.52 6.08 4.22
CA LYS A 109 -25.61 7.07 4.17
C LYS A 109 -25.08 8.46 3.83
N GLN A 110 -24.05 8.93 4.53
CA GLN A 110 -23.41 10.23 4.25
C GLN A 110 -22.84 10.31 2.83
N THR A 111 -22.21 9.23 2.36
CA THR A 111 -21.65 9.18 1.00
C THR A 111 -22.74 9.26 -0.06
N LEU A 112 -23.86 8.56 0.14
CA LEU A 112 -25.02 8.61 -0.75
C LEU A 112 -25.68 10.01 -0.73
N GLU A 113 -25.89 10.61 0.43
CA GLU A 113 -26.45 11.95 0.57
C GLU A 113 -25.60 13.01 -0.16
N LYS A 114 -24.27 12.97 0.03
CA LYS A 114 -23.33 13.83 -0.70
C LYS A 114 -23.43 13.62 -2.20
N ARG A 115 -23.53 12.37 -2.67
CA ARG A 115 -23.60 12.04 -4.10
C ARG A 115 -24.92 12.49 -4.73
N VAL A 116 -26.05 12.31 -4.02
CA VAL A 116 -27.37 12.77 -4.47
C VAL A 116 -27.45 14.30 -4.50
N LEU A 117 -26.88 14.99 -3.50
CA LEU A 117 -26.78 16.45 -3.49
C LEU A 117 -25.98 16.97 -4.70
N ASN A 118 -24.86 16.31 -5.02
CA ASN A 118 -24.03 16.65 -6.17
C ASN A 118 -24.79 16.47 -7.51
N LEU A 119 -25.59 15.40 -7.64
CA LEU A 119 -26.43 15.18 -8.82
C LEU A 119 -27.54 16.23 -8.97
N LYS A 120 -28.19 16.64 -7.86
CA LYS A 120 -29.20 17.71 -7.88
C LYS A 120 -28.61 19.06 -8.26
N LEU A 121 -27.41 19.37 -7.80
CA LEU A 121 -26.70 20.60 -8.20
C LEU A 121 -26.37 20.57 -9.69
N ARG A 122 -25.84 19.46 -10.22
CA ARG A 122 -25.59 19.30 -11.67
C ARG A 122 -26.85 19.45 -12.54
N SER A 123 -28.03 19.04 -12.05
CA SER A 123 -29.29 19.24 -12.78
C SER A 123 -29.80 20.68 -12.70
N LYS A 124 -29.43 21.45 -11.67
CA LYS A 124 -29.90 22.82 -11.44
C LYS A 124 -29.02 23.89 -12.09
N TYR A 125 -27.78 23.54 -12.46
CA TYR A 125 -26.80 24.44 -13.09
C TYR A 125 -26.42 24.02 -14.54
N ASN A 126 -27.16 23.08 -15.14
CA ASN A 126 -27.08 22.73 -16.57
C ASN A 126 -28.36 23.10 -17.34
N CYS A 127 -29.12 24.08 -16.84
CA CYS A 127 -30.03 24.90 -17.64
C CYS A 127 -29.40 26.29 -17.79
#